data_AF-A0A1M7LBN8-F1
#
_entry.id   AF-A0A1M7LBN8-F1
#
_cell.length_a   1.000
_cell.length_b   1.000
_cell.length_c   1.000
_cell.angle_alpha   90.00
_cell.angle_beta   90.00
_cell.angle_gamma   90.00
#
_symmetry.space_group_name_H-M   'P 1'
#
loop_
_entity.id
_entity.type
_entity.pdbx_description
1 polymer ?
#
loop_
_entity_poly.entity_id
_entity_poly.type
_entity_poly.pdbx_seq_one_letter_code
_entity_poly.pdbx_strand_id
1 'polypeptide(L)' 'MKNLYGIEIKCCCASCEHKVIDYEGERTCKLMGLKVQQTFKCSKWQISYGMSKAGSAQGVVRHIITKEIIID' A
#
# COMPACT_ATOMS: atom_id res chain seq x y z
N MET A 1 15.89 2.92 1.83
CA MET A 1 15.71 2.35 3.19
C MET A 1 15.46 0.87 3.02
N LYS A 2 16.02 0.00 3.87
CA LYS A 2 15.68 -1.43 3.86
C LYS A 2 14.71 -1.76 4.98
N ASN A 3 13.76 -2.66 4.75
CA ASN A 3 12.96 -3.23 5.83
C ASN A 3 13.74 -4.35 6.56
N LEU A 4 13.11 -4.98 7.56
CA LEU A 4 13.73 -6.04 8.37
C LEU A 4 14.15 -7.29 7.56
N TYR A 5 13.63 -7.44 6.35
CA TYR A 5 13.93 -8.57 5.45
C TYR A 5 14.93 -8.18 4.34
N GLY A 6 15.58 -7.01 4.46
CA GLY A 6 16.58 -6.54 3.50
C GLY A 6 16.02 -5.99 2.19
N ILE A 7 14.70 -5.89 2.05
CA ILE A 7 14.04 -5.37 0.84
C ILE A 7 14.14 -3.85 0.81
N GLU A 8 14.57 -3.30 -0.33
CA GLU A 8 14.64 -1.86 -0.52
C GLU A 8 13.25 -1.26 -0.71
N ILE A 9 12.91 -0.32 0.17
CA ILE A 9 11.66 0.44 0.14
C ILE A 9 11.97 1.90 -0.18
N LYS A 10 11.31 2.41 -1.21
CA LYS A 10 11.38 3.82 -1.61
C LYS A 10 10.65 4.68 -0.58
N CYS A 11 11.26 5.76 -0.08
CA CYS A 11 10.65 6.65 0.91
C CYS A 11 9.74 7.69 0.22
N CYS A 12 8.50 7.32 -0.09
CA CYS A 12 7.51 8.20 -0.72
C CYS A 12 6.07 7.85 -0.27
N CYS A 13 5.07 8.63 -0.71
CA CYS A 13 3.67 8.45 -0.34
C CYS A 13 3.19 7.02 -0.61
N ALA A 14 3.62 6.38 -1.70
CA ALA A 14 3.25 5.00 -2.02
C ALA A 14 3.55 3.99 -0.92
N SER A 15 4.68 4.14 -0.22
CA SER A 15 5.12 3.28 0.88
C SER A 15 4.76 3.83 2.26
N CYS A 16 4.13 5.00 2.32
CA CYS A 16 3.80 5.68 3.57
C CYS A 16 2.59 5.02 4.27
N GLU A 17 2.59 5.00 5.60
CA GLU A 17 1.45 4.56 6.42
C GLU A 17 0.28 5.56 6.39
N HIS A 18 0.58 6.85 6.26
CA HIS A 18 -0.43 7.90 6.32
C HIS A 18 -1.14 8.19 4.99
N LYS A 19 -0.89 7.36 3.96
CA LYS A 19 -1.60 7.48 2.68
C LYS A 19 -3.05 7.01 2.85
N VAL A 20 -3.97 7.70 2.19
CA VAL A 20 -5.33 7.23 1.94
C VAL A 20 -5.52 7.23 0.43
N ILE A 21 -6.17 6.18 -0.06
CA ILE A 21 -6.60 6.09 -1.44
C ILE A 21 -8.12 5.99 -1.38
N ASP A 22 -8.81 6.92 -2.04
CA ASP A 22 -10.27 6.85 -2.16
C ASP A 22 -10.70 5.89 -3.28
N TYR A 23 -12.01 5.82 -3.53
CA TYR A 23 -12.58 4.94 -4.56
C TYR A 23 -12.21 5.37 -5.99
N GLU A 24 -11.80 6.62 -6.20
CA GLU A 24 -11.35 7.15 -7.49
C GLU A 24 -9.84 6.93 -7.72
N GLY A 25 -9.15 6.39 -6.71
CA GLY A 25 -7.71 6.17 -6.73
C GLY A 25 -6.89 7.39 -6.34
N GLU A 26 -7.52 8.46 -5.85
CA GLU A 26 -6.83 9.68 -5.46
C GLU A 26 -6.11 9.49 -4.12
N ARG A 27 -4.85 9.96 -4.06
CA ARG A 27 -4.02 9.84 -2.87
C ARG A 27 -4.03 11.12 -2.05
N THR A 28 -4.44 10.97 -0.79
CA THR A 28 -4.37 12.04 0.20
C THR A 28 -3.45 11.65 1.36
N CYS A 29 -2.59 12.58 1.78
CA CYS A 29 -1.77 12.42 2.98
C CYS A 29 -2.56 12.87 4.22
N LYS A 30 -2.94 11.93 5.09
CA LYS A 30 -3.74 12.22 6.31
C LYS A 30 -3.11 13.27 7.23
N LEU A 31 -1.77 13.30 7.34
CA LEU A 31 -1.07 14.24 8.23
C LEU A 31 -0.99 15.67 7.71
N MET A 32 -1.12 15.85 6.39
CA MET A 32 -1.00 17.15 5.74
C MET A 32 -2.36 17.66 5.24
N GLY A 33 -3.34 16.77 5.07
CA GLY A 33 -4.63 17.10 4.43
C GLY A 33 -4.50 17.42 2.94
N LEU A 34 -3.40 16.99 2.30
CA LEU A 34 -3.09 17.34 0.90
C LEU A 34 -3.22 16.14 -0.02
N LYS A 35 -3.76 16.41 -1.22
CA LYS A 35 -3.69 15.51 -2.37
C LYS A 35 -2.25 15.45 -2.86
N VAL A 36 -1.72 14.24 -3.03
CA VAL A 36 -0.29 14.02 -3.31
C VAL A 36 -0.08 12.90 -4.33
N GLN A 37 0.95 13.04 -5.16
CA GLN A 37 1.37 11.96 -6.05
C GLN A 37 2.02 10.80 -5.30
N GLN A 38 2.06 9.62 -5.92
CA GLN A 38 2.70 8.43 -5.35
C GLN A 38 4.18 8.62 -4.98
N THR A 39 4.90 9.46 -5.74
CA THR A 39 6.32 9.78 -5.58
C THR A 39 6.59 10.87 -4.56
N PHE A 40 5.55 11.58 -4.10
CA PHE A 40 5.68 12.67 -3.14
C PHE A 40 6.33 12.19 -1.85
N LYS A 41 7.22 13.00 -1.29
CA LYS A 41 7.92 12.72 -0.02
C LYS A 41 7.70 13.89 0.93
N CYS A 42 7.28 13.59 2.16
CA CYS A 42 7.20 14.55 3.24
C CYS A 42 8.18 14.20 4.37
N SER A 43 8.44 15.15 5.25
CA SER A 43 9.30 14.96 6.44
C SER A 43 8.69 14.01 7.47
N LYS A 44 7.36 13.84 7.47
CA LYS A 44 6.62 12.94 8.37
C LYS A 44 6.40 11.55 7.77
N TRP A 45 7.24 11.13 6.83
CA TRP A 45 7.10 9.82 6.19
C TRP A 45 7.38 8.70 7.19
N GLN A 46 6.50 7.69 7.19
CA GLN A 46 6.64 6.46 7.98
C GLN A 46 6.29 5.26 7.12
N ILE A 47 7.07 4.19 7.21
CA ILE A 47 6.84 2.97 6.42
C ILE A 47 5.51 2.32 6.82
N SER A 48 4.65 2.02 5.85
CA SER A 48 3.40 1.28 6.10
C SER A 48 3.67 -0.14 6.57
N TYR A 49 2.81 -0.68 7.42
CA TYR A 49 2.89 -2.06 7.91
C TYR A 49 3.14 -3.10 6.79
N GLY A 50 2.36 -3.07 5.70
CA GLY A 50 2.54 -4.01 4.58
C GLY A 50 3.92 -3.94 3.94
N MET A 51 4.49 -2.74 3.79
CA MET A 51 5.86 -2.55 3.28
C MET A 51 6.93 -2.96 4.29
N SER A 52 6.68 -2.75 5.60
CA SER A 52 7.57 -3.22 6.67
C SER A 52 7.69 -4.76 6.67
N LYS A 53 6.65 -5.45 6.20
CA LYS A 53 6.53 -6.91 6.07
C LYS A 53 6.78 -7.43 4.65
N ALA A 54 7.16 -6.58 3.71
CA ALA A 54 7.49 -7.02 2.35
C ALA A 54 8.62 -8.05 2.38
N GLY A 55 8.44 -9.18 1.70
CA GLY A 55 9.36 -10.32 1.76
C GLY A 55 9.05 -11.34 2.87
N SER A 56 8.07 -11.07 3.75
CA SER A 56 7.55 -12.12 4.63
C SER A 56 6.68 -13.10 3.85
N ALA A 57 6.86 -14.39 4.07
CA ALA A 57 6.08 -15.47 3.46
C ALA A 57 4.69 -15.59 4.09
N GLN A 58 3.88 -14.54 4.00
CA GLN A 58 2.50 -14.49 4.53
C GLN A 58 1.43 -14.32 3.43
N GLY A 59 1.82 -14.33 2.16
CA GLY A 59 0.88 -14.21 1.05
C GLY A 59 0.02 -15.46 0.89
N VAL A 60 -1.29 -15.32 1.00
CA VAL A 60 -2.26 -16.33 0.53
C VAL A 60 -2.67 -15.93 -0.87
N VAL A 61 -2.32 -16.73 -1.88
CA VAL A 61 -2.93 -16.62 -3.21
C VAL A 61 -4.37 -17.11 -3.08
N ARG A 62 -5.34 -16.18 -2.99
CA ARG A 62 -6.76 -16.55 -3.05
C ARG A 62 -7.09 -16.82 -4.51
N HIS A 63 -7.25 -18.10 -4.87
CA HIS A 63 -7.92 -18.48 -6.10
C HIS A 63 -9.38 -17.98 -6.03
N ILE A 64 -9.69 -16.91 -6.77
CA ILE A 64 -11.07 -16.46 -6.94
C ILE A 64 -11.72 -17.46 -7.92
N ILE A 65 -12.44 -18.44 -7.38
CA ILE A 65 -13.29 -19.32 -8.19
C ILE A 65 -14.59 -18.56 -8.41
N THR A 66 -14.79 -18.03 -9.62
CA THR A 66 -16.07 -17.48 -10.07
C THR A 66 -17.04 -18.66 -10.23
N LYS A 67 -17.98 -18.85 -9.30
CA LYS A 67 -19.10 -19.78 -9.50
C LYS A 67 -20.17 -19.07 -10.32
N GLU A 68 -20.27 -19.41 -11.60
CA GLU A 68 -21.45 -19.10 -12.39
C GLU A 68 -22.60 -19.97 -11.88
N ILE A 69 -23.66 -19.34 -11.36
CA ILE A 69 -24.91 -20.02 -11.01
C ILE A 69 -25.75 -20.04 -12.27
N ILE A 70 -25.86 -21.20 -12.91
CA ILE A 70 -26.85 -21.46 -13.96
C ILE A 70 -28.14 -21.83 -13.24
N ILE A 71 -29.20 -21.05 -13.48
CA ILE A 71 -30.57 -21.36 -13.03
C ILE A 71 -31.26 -21.99 -14.24
N ASP A 72 -31.73 -23.23 -14.07
CA ASP A 72 -32.54 -23.99 -15.04
C ASP A 72 -34.03 -23.62 -14.89
#